data_AF-A0ABC8Y109-F1
#
_entry.id   AF-A0ABC8Y109-F1
#
_cell.length_a   1.000
_cell.length_b   1.000
_cell.length_c   1.000
_cell.angle_alpha   90.00
_cell.angle_beta   90.00
_cell.angle_gamma   90.00
#
_symmetry.space_group_name_H-M   'P 1'
#
loop_
_entity.id
_entity.type
_entity.pdbx_description
1 polymer ?
#
loop_
_entity_poly.entity_id
_entity_poly.type
_entity_poly.pdbx_seq_one_letter_code
_entity_poly.pdbx_strand_id
1 'polypeptide(L)'
;MEQHEAAPAPAPAQRLPHDVLADVLRRLPPRGLAAVRCVCTDWRAAVDDRRLLRAAIDALLPRSLDALLVNNPGFLHTEFFSRPAAPPGRPRVSGDLYTYLPPGGDDDSPGGGAYRSHMVRDHCNGLLLLDEHVVNPATRRWAPLPRLDNARDTNYFFHEYLAYDPAVSLHYEVLRIPRISWSYTYGRPDDRVFVPGCDAKIEDIEWPPSPFIVPVFSSMTGQWEKRSLVREGLAVGSVADVLPSVRTFAGDLPAVYWRRELYVQDQTNLVMRMSLASNTYQVIKPPLVSGRTDPWLRLAGSEKGVYYVLHEAADPRRLRVWILDESCGQMEWVLKYDHDLSPVLELWNRHDKLDGHWVLQDVNYYKDHSKLEEDPEEAADLKLEWDSDNDDFLEEGIEIDSDGDDDDICYIGFHPYKEVVFFSRSIECNGLAYHLSSSKVQNLGNLSPKSGYYTCYSVGTTFCYTPCWLEELPGSS
;
A
#
# COMPACT_ATOMS: atom_id res chain seq x y z
N MET A 1 1.10 64.51 -48.35
CA MET A 1 1.56 64.38 -46.96
C MET A 1 0.32 64.11 -46.12
N GLU A 2 -0.18 62.88 -46.19
CA GLU A 2 -1.36 62.43 -45.43
C GLU A 2 -0.87 61.95 -44.06
N GLN A 3 -1.37 62.56 -42.99
CA GLN A 3 -1.11 62.14 -41.63
C GLN A 3 -2.06 60.98 -41.32
N HIS A 4 -1.48 59.79 -41.11
CA HIS A 4 -2.20 58.62 -40.63
C HIS A 4 -2.40 58.78 -39.12
N GLU A 5 -3.63 59.03 -38.70
CA GLU A 5 -4.00 59.14 -37.29
C GLU A 5 -4.03 57.73 -36.68
N ALA A 6 -3.11 57.46 -35.76
CA ALA A 6 -2.98 56.17 -35.10
C ALA A 6 -4.15 55.95 -34.11
N ALA A 7 -4.84 54.83 -34.26
CA ALA A 7 -5.91 54.41 -33.35
C ALA A 7 -5.39 54.27 -31.90
N PRO A 8 -6.19 54.63 -30.87
CA PRO A 8 -5.77 54.56 -29.48
C PRO A 8 -5.57 53.11 -29.04
N ALA A 9 -4.46 52.84 -28.35
CA ALA A 9 -4.18 51.55 -27.75
C ALA A 9 -5.31 51.15 -26.78
N PRO A 10 -5.73 49.87 -26.75
CA PRO A 10 -6.77 49.42 -25.83
C PRO A 10 -6.32 49.64 -24.38
N ALA A 11 -7.23 50.20 -23.57
CA ALA A 11 -7.00 50.43 -22.14
C ALA A 11 -6.60 49.12 -21.44
N PRO A 12 -5.63 49.15 -20.51
CA PRO A 12 -5.22 47.95 -19.79
C PRO A 12 -6.42 47.40 -19.02
N ALA A 13 -6.81 46.16 -19.31
CA ALA A 13 -7.83 45.46 -18.55
C ALA A 13 -7.47 45.53 -17.06
N GLN A 14 -8.36 46.09 -16.24
CA GLN A 14 -8.18 46.18 -14.80
C GLN A 14 -7.95 44.78 -14.24
N ARG A 15 -6.71 44.50 -13.79
CA ARG A 15 -6.38 43.25 -13.12
C ARG A 15 -7.10 43.24 -11.76
N LEU A 16 -7.91 42.21 -11.52
CA LEU A 16 -8.49 41.94 -10.22
C LEU A 16 -7.36 41.84 -9.17
N PRO A 17 -7.49 42.45 -7.98
CA PRO A 17 -6.54 42.24 -6.90
C PRO A 17 -6.39 40.76 -6.57
N HIS A 18 -5.16 40.29 -6.31
CA HIS A 18 -4.90 38.87 -6.03
C HIS A 18 -5.73 38.34 -4.85
N ASP A 19 -6.01 39.17 -3.85
CA ASP A 19 -6.92 38.88 -2.72
C ASP A 19 -8.30 38.45 -3.18
N VAL A 20 -8.97 39.30 -3.97
CA VAL A 20 -10.30 39.06 -4.50
C VAL A 20 -10.31 37.84 -5.43
N LEU A 21 -9.28 37.69 -6.27
CA LEU A 21 -9.16 36.54 -7.15
C LEU A 21 -9.15 35.23 -6.36
N ALA A 22 -8.32 35.10 -5.32
CA ALA A 22 -8.31 33.84 -4.57
C ALA A 22 -9.58 33.62 -3.74
N ASP A 23 -10.24 34.68 -3.27
CA ASP A 23 -11.53 34.54 -2.58
C ASP A 23 -12.60 33.95 -3.49
N VAL A 24 -12.58 34.31 -4.79
CA VAL A 24 -13.42 33.70 -5.81
C VAL A 24 -12.97 32.26 -6.07
N LEU A 25 -11.68 32.03 -6.30
CA LEU A 25 -11.15 30.71 -6.61
C LEU A 25 -11.35 29.71 -5.47
N ARG A 26 -11.32 30.12 -4.20
CA ARG A 26 -11.58 29.25 -3.03
C ARG A 26 -12.94 28.57 -3.04
N ARG A 27 -13.90 29.08 -3.83
CA ARG A 27 -15.23 28.49 -3.96
C ARG A 27 -15.29 27.36 -4.98
N LEU A 28 -14.23 27.18 -5.77
CA LEU A 28 -14.16 26.12 -6.76
C LEU A 28 -13.82 24.78 -6.11
N PRO A 29 -14.37 23.67 -6.63
CA PRO A 29 -13.93 22.33 -6.23
C PRO A 29 -12.47 22.09 -6.67
N PRO A 30 -11.80 21.05 -6.14
CA PRO A 30 -10.41 20.74 -6.47
C PRO A 30 -10.12 20.68 -7.98
N ARG A 31 -11.02 20.11 -8.79
CA ARG A 31 -10.91 20.11 -10.26
C ARG A 31 -10.90 21.50 -10.86
N GLY A 32 -11.81 22.37 -10.42
CA GLY A 32 -11.85 23.75 -10.88
C GLY A 32 -10.57 24.51 -10.52
N LEU A 33 -10.06 24.29 -9.31
CA LEU A 33 -8.77 24.84 -8.87
C LEU A 33 -7.60 24.30 -9.71
N ALA A 34 -7.57 23.01 -10.01
CA ALA A 34 -6.56 22.40 -10.86
C ALA A 34 -6.60 22.95 -12.30
N ALA A 35 -7.80 23.10 -12.88
CA ALA A 35 -7.98 23.68 -14.21
C ALA A 35 -7.52 25.14 -14.26
N VAL A 36 -7.92 25.95 -13.27
CA VAL A 36 -7.50 27.35 -13.11
C VAL A 36 -5.97 27.47 -13.02
N ARG A 37 -5.32 26.55 -12.30
CA ARG A 37 -3.87 26.48 -12.15
C ARG A 37 -3.13 26.23 -13.47
N CYS A 38 -3.81 25.72 -14.49
CA CYS A 38 -3.27 25.51 -15.84
C CYS A 38 -3.49 26.69 -16.80
N VAL A 39 -4.33 27.67 -16.46
CA VAL A 39 -4.71 28.78 -17.37
C VAL A 39 -3.55 29.75 -17.63
N CYS A 40 -2.96 30.31 -16.56
CA CYS A 40 -1.83 31.24 -16.68
C CYS A 40 -0.98 31.27 -15.39
N THR A 41 0.19 31.91 -15.46
CA THR A 41 1.12 32.05 -14.33
C THR A 41 0.52 32.79 -13.14
N ASP A 42 -0.25 33.85 -13.37
CA ASP A 42 -0.83 34.68 -12.32
C ASP A 42 -1.91 33.92 -11.53
N TRP A 43 -2.70 33.09 -12.22
CA TRP A 43 -3.72 32.25 -11.61
C TRP A 43 -3.11 31.06 -10.87
N ARG A 44 -2.06 30.46 -11.44
CA ARG A 44 -1.27 29.43 -10.77
C ARG A 44 -0.68 29.95 -9.46
N ALA A 45 -0.06 31.13 -9.48
CA ALA A 45 0.47 31.78 -8.28
C ALA A 45 -0.64 32.03 -7.24
N ALA A 46 -1.79 32.57 -7.65
CA ALA A 46 -2.92 32.80 -6.74
C ALA A 46 -3.44 31.51 -6.06
N VAL A 47 -3.45 30.38 -6.77
CA VAL A 47 -3.81 29.06 -6.23
C VAL A 47 -2.72 28.50 -5.31
N ASP A 48 -1.46 28.60 -5.72
CA ASP A 48 -0.30 27.98 -5.05
C ASP A 48 0.11 28.74 -3.79
N ASP A 49 0.21 30.07 -3.84
CA ASP A 49 0.64 30.93 -2.73
C ASP A 49 -0.29 30.80 -1.52
N ARG A 50 -1.58 30.55 -1.78
CA ARG A 50 -2.61 30.38 -0.75
C ARG A 50 -3.00 28.93 -0.53
N ARG A 51 -2.32 28.00 -1.21
CA ARG A 51 -2.53 26.54 -1.10
C ARG A 51 -4.01 26.16 -1.26
N LEU A 52 -4.74 26.84 -2.14
CA LEU A 52 -6.19 26.69 -2.24
C LEU A 52 -6.59 25.25 -2.59
N LEU A 53 -5.85 24.65 -3.54
CA LEU A 53 -6.07 23.27 -3.96
C LEU A 53 -5.82 22.29 -2.81
N ARG A 54 -4.71 22.46 -2.06
CA ARG A 54 -4.40 21.61 -0.89
C ARG A 54 -5.47 21.76 0.19
N ALA A 55 -5.93 22.99 0.48
CA ALA A 55 -6.98 23.23 1.47
C ALA A 55 -8.33 22.58 1.07
N ALA A 56 -8.72 22.69 -0.20
CA ALA A 56 -9.92 22.04 -0.72
C ALA A 56 -9.82 20.50 -0.65
N ILE A 57 -8.62 19.95 -0.88
CA ILE A 57 -8.37 18.50 -0.81
C ILE A 57 -8.31 18.00 0.62
N ASP A 58 -7.67 18.72 1.54
CA ASP A 58 -7.62 18.37 2.96
C ASP A 58 -9.03 18.28 3.56
N ALA A 59 -10.00 19.05 3.04
CA ALA A 59 -11.41 18.93 3.42
C ALA A 59 -12.08 17.63 2.92
N LEU A 60 -11.56 17.01 1.85
CA LEU A 60 -12.08 15.80 1.21
C LEU A 60 -11.27 14.53 1.52
N LEU A 61 -10.09 14.69 2.11
CA LEU A 61 -9.26 13.61 2.64
C LEU A 61 -9.37 13.62 4.16
N PRO A 62 -10.41 12.99 4.74
CA PRO A 62 -10.48 12.86 6.18
C PRO A 62 -9.22 12.13 6.64
N ARG A 63 -8.36 12.84 7.38
CA ARG A 63 -7.08 12.35 7.90
C ARG A 63 -7.31 11.34 9.02
N SER A 64 -7.96 10.24 8.68
CA SER A 64 -8.22 9.12 9.56
C SER A 64 -7.93 7.81 8.85
N LEU A 65 -7.51 6.84 9.66
CA LEU A 65 -7.46 5.45 9.26
C LEU A 65 -8.88 4.87 9.37
N ASP A 66 -9.42 4.37 8.26
CA ASP A 66 -10.77 3.78 8.22
C ASP A 66 -10.74 2.26 8.31
N ALA A 67 -9.72 1.63 7.72
CA ALA A 67 -9.55 0.18 7.74
C ALA A 67 -8.08 -0.23 7.66
N LEU A 68 -7.80 -1.45 8.11
CA LEU A 68 -6.66 -2.24 7.67
C LEU A 68 -7.17 -3.18 6.57
N LEU A 69 -6.52 -3.15 5.42
CA LEU A 69 -6.81 -4.07 4.32
C LEU A 69 -5.97 -5.31 4.55
N VAL A 70 -6.60 -6.48 4.53
CA VAL A 70 -5.97 -7.76 4.81
C VAL A 70 -6.09 -8.63 3.56
N ASN A 71 -4.98 -8.86 2.87
CA ASN A 71 -4.97 -9.81 1.77
C ASN A 71 -5.04 -11.24 2.31
N ASN A 72 -5.91 -12.04 1.73
CA ASN A 72 -5.98 -13.46 1.99
C ASN A 72 -5.41 -14.24 0.79
N PRO A 73 -4.20 -14.83 0.91
CA PRO A 73 -3.58 -15.55 -0.19
C PRO A 73 -4.36 -16.81 -0.58
N GLY A 74 -5.13 -17.41 0.34
CA GLY A 74 -5.94 -18.59 0.07
C GLY A 74 -7.12 -18.33 -0.88
N PHE A 75 -7.62 -17.10 -0.92
CA PHE A 75 -8.82 -16.74 -1.69
C PHE A 75 -8.62 -15.59 -2.67
N LEU A 76 -7.38 -15.13 -2.84
CA LEU A 76 -7.00 -14.10 -3.81
C LEU A 76 -7.84 -12.81 -3.72
N HIS A 77 -8.36 -12.47 -2.54
CA HIS A 77 -9.10 -11.24 -2.29
C HIS A 77 -8.62 -10.51 -1.03
N THR A 78 -9.10 -9.29 -0.87
CA THR A 78 -8.75 -8.40 0.24
C THR A 78 -9.96 -8.17 1.13
N GLU A 79 -9.82 -8.29 2.44
CA GLU A 79 -10.87 -7.95 3.41
C GLU A 79 -10.58 -6.65 4.15
N PHE A 80 -11.65 -5.95 4.54
CA PHE A 80 -11.56 -4.69 5.27
C PHE A 80 -11.79 -4.94 6.76
N PHE A 81 -10.72 -4.84 7.55
CA PHE A 81 -10.80 -4.83 9.00
C PHE A 81 -10.99 -3.40 9.48
N SER A 82 -12.14 -3.08 10.06
CA SER A 82 -12.57 -1.68 10.29
C SER A 82 -13.41 -1.52 11.54
N ARG A 83 -13.55 -0.28 12.02
CA ARG A 83 -14.47 0.02 13.14
C ARG A 83 -15.94 -0.10 12.68
N PRO A 84 -16.84 -0.68 13.49
CA PRO A 84 -18.24 -0.92 13.16
C PRO A 84 -19.06 0.36 13.11
N ALA A 85 -18.69 1.40 13.88
CA ALA A 85 -19.35 2.70 13.88
C ALA A 85 -18.50 3.77 13.17
N ALA A 86 -19.00 4.31 12.06
CA ALA A 86 -18.50 5.57 11.52
C ALA A 86 -19.01 6.73 12.40
N PRO A 87 -18.22 7.82 12.59
CA PRO A 87 -18.74 9.04 13.21
C PRO A 87 -20.01 9.51 12.49
N PRO A 88 -21.00 10.08 13.20
CA PRO A 88 -22.24 10.53 12.58
C PRO A 88 -21.96 11.50 11.43
N GLY A 89 -22.58 11.23 10.27
CA GLY A 89 -22.42 12.03 9.05
C GLY A 89 -21.29 11.59 8.11
N ARG A 90 -20.51 10.55 8.44
CA ARG A 90 -19.48 10.01 7.54
C ARG A 90 -19.97 8.75 6.81
N PRO A 91 -19.91 8.70 5.46
CA PRO A 91 -20.26 7.50 4.73
C PRO A 91 -19.25 6.39 5.01
N ARG A 92 -19.75 5.16 5.22
CA ARG A 92 -18.89 3.99 5.44
C ARG A 92 -18.34 3.50 4.10
N VAL A 93 -17.05 3.24 4.05
CA VAL A 93 -16.42 2.57 2.90
C VAL A 93 -16.69 1.07 3.01
N SER A 94 -17.31 0.52 1.97
CA SER A 94 -17.55 -0.92 1.85
C SER A 94 -16.32 -1.59 1.25
N GLY A 95 -15.88 -2.70 1.84
CA GLY A 95 -14.83 -3.56 1.29
C GLY A 95 -15.29 -4.45 0.13
N ASP A 96 -16.57 -4.35 -0.23
CA ASP A 96 -17.22 -5.14 -1.28
C ASP A 96 -16.83 -4.68 -2.69
N LEU A 97 -15.63 -5.08 -3.13
CA LEU A 97 -15.08 -4.73 -4.44
C LEU A 97 -15.90 -5.33 -5.59
N TYR A 98 -16.60 -6.44 -5.36
CA TYR A 98 -17.40 -7.13 -6.39
C TYR A 98 -18.62 -6.35 -6.86
N THR A 99 -19.18 -5.43 -6.06
CA THR A 99 -20.42 -4.73 -6.43
C THR A 99 -20.27 -3.67 -7.52
N TYR A 100 -19.05 -3.20 -7.75
CA TYR A 100 -18.81 -2.08 -8.69
C TYR A 100 -17.67 -2.34 -9.66
N LEU A 101 -16.82 -3.35 -9.44
CA LEU A 101 -15.92 -3.84 -10.48
C LEU A 101 -16.71 -4.65 -11.52
N PRO A 102 -16.27 -4.65 -12.80
CA PRO A 102 -16.96 -5.42 -13.83
C PRO A 102 -16.89 -6.91 -13.47
N PRO A 103 -17.82 -7.76 -13.93
CA PRO A 103 -17.69 -9.22 -13.79
C PRO A 103 -16.42 -9.73 -14.48
N GLY A 104 -15.90 -10.85 -13.99
CA GLY A 104 -14.90 -11.70 -14.69
C GLY A 104 -15.08 -11.68 -16.19
N GLY A 105 -14.00 -11.49 -16.96
CA GLY A 105 -14.07 -11.88 -18.36
C GLY A 105 -14.05 -13.40 -18.33
N ASP A 106 -15.08 -14.02 -18.88
CA ASP A 106 -15.06 -15.46 -19.15
C ASP A 106 -13.93 -15.68 -20.15
N ASP A 107 -12.73 -16.01 -19.65
CA ASP A 107 -11.72 -16.61 -20.50
C ASP A 107 -12.26 -18.00 -20.82
N ASP A 108 -12.83 -18.17 -22.01
CA ASP A 108 -13.33 -19.42 -22.62
C ASP A 108 -12.24 -20.51 -22.77
N SER A 109 -11.15 -20.40 -22.02
CA SER A 109 -10.08 -21.37 -21.94
C SER A 109 -10.62 -22.68 -21.32
N PRO A 110 -10.68 -23.78 -22.08
CA PRO A 110 -11.23 -25.03 -21.59
C PRO A 110 -10.27 -25.62 -20.55
N GLY A 111 -10.62 -25.49 -19.27
CA GLY A 111 -9.93 -26.15 -18.15
C GLY A 111 -9.28 -25.26 -17.10
N GLY A 112 -9.46 -23.93 -17.14
CA GLY A 112 -8.96 -23.03 -16.08
C GLY A 112 -10.00 -21.99 -15.71
N GLY A 113 -10.72 -22.18 -14.60
CA GLY A 113 -11.59 -21.14 -14.06
C GLY A 113 -10.77 -19.88 -13.80
N ALA A 114 -11.10 -18.79 -14.48
CA ALA A 114 -10.43 -17.50 -14.30
C ALA A 114 -10.80 -16.90 -12.94
N TYR A 115 -10.13 -17.33 -11.86
CA TYR A 115 -10.23 -16.67 -10.56
C TYR A 115 -9.63 -15.26 -10.68
N ARG A 116 -10.48 -14.23 -10.64
CA ARG A 116 -10.01 -12.84 -10.59
C ARG A 116 -9.41 -12.58 -9.21
N SER A 117 -8.13 -12.22 -9.18
CA SER A 117 -7.52 -11.72 -7.96
C SER A 117 -7.98 -10.28 -7.69
N HIS A 118 -8.70 -10.10 -6.59
CA HIS A 118 -9.01 -8.80 -5.99
C HIS A 118 -8.05 -8.48 -4.83
N MET A 119 -6.84 -9.04 -4.86
CA MET A 119 -5.78 -8.70 -3.91
C MET A 119 -5.26 -7.29 -4.18
N VAL A 120 -5.13 -6.50 -3.13
CA VAL A 120 -4.47 -5.21 -3.19
C VAL A 120 -2.98 -5.43 -3.32
N ARG A 121 -2.38 -4.91 -4.40
CA ARG A 121 -0.93 -4.96 -4.65
C ARG A 121 -0.21 -3.80 -3.98
N ASP A 122 -0.83 -2.62 -4.01
CA ASP A 122 -0.32 -1.40 -3.39
C ASP A 122 -1.47 -0.42 -3.10
N HIS A 123 -1.21 0.63 -2.32
CA HIS A 123 -2.16 1.69 -2.06
C HIS A 123 -1.47 3.05 -1.96
N CYS A 124 -2.18 4.12 -2.36
CA CYS A 124 -1.66 5.47 -2.25
C CYS A 124 -2.79 6.49 -2.11
N ASN A 125 -2.79 7.26 -1.01
CA ASN A 125 -3.73 8.35 -0.75
C ASN A 125 -5.21 8.02 -1.08
N GLY A 126 -5.63 6.82 -0.67
CA GLY A 126 -7.01 6.31 -0.79
C GLY A 126 -7.36 5.61 -2.10
N LEU A 127 -6.43 5.54 -3.04
CA LEU A 127 -6.51 4.64 -4.19
C LEU A 127 -5.86 3.29 -3.86
N LEU A 128 -6.44 2.23 -4.42
CA LEU A 128 -5.95 0.85 -4.33
C LEU A 128 -5.52 0.38 -5.72
N LEU A 129 -4.38 -0.28 -5.79
CA LEU A 129 -3.88 -0.95 -6.99
C LEU A 129 -4.23 -2.44 -6.92
N LEU A 130 -5.00 -2.91 -7.88
CA LEU A 130 -5.26 -4.33 -8.16
C LEU A 130 -4.52 -4.74 -9.45
N ASP A 131 -4.58 -6.02 -9.83
CA ASP A 131 -3.88 -6.54 -11.02
C ASP A 131 -4.22 -5.81 -12.33
N GLU A 132 -5.50 -5.48 -12.54
CA GLU A 132 -5.99 -4.87 -13.78
C GLU A 132 -6.71 -3.54 -13.55
N HIS A 133 -6.74 -3.04 -12.32
CA HIS A 133 -7.60 -1.92 -11.96
C HIS A 133 -6.95 -1.03 -10.90
N VAL A 134 -7.18 0.28 -11.03
CA VAL A 134 -7.02 1.21 -9.91
C VAL A 134 -8.39 1.59 -9.39
N VAL A 135 -8.58 1.44 -8.08
CA VAL A 135 -9.89 1.51 -7.44
C VAL A 135 -9.92 2.59 -6.37
N ASN A 136 -11.02 3.33 -6.29
CA ASN A 136 -11.34 4.18 -5.15
C ASN A 136 -12.56 3.60 -4.42
N PRO A 137 -12.37 2.82 -3.34
CA PRO A 137 -13.47 2.24 -2.58
C PRO A 137 -14.43 3.26 -1.98
N ALA A 138 -13.94 4.45 -1.62
CA ALA A 138 -14.76 5.48 -0.99
C ALA A 138 -15.84 6.02 -1.94
N THR A 139 -15.51 6.14 -3.24
CA THR A 139 -16.44 6.62 -4.27
C THR A 139 -17.00 5.50 -5.14
N ARG A 140 -16.59 4.25 -4.91
CA ARG A 140 -16.94 3.05 -5.72
C ARG A 140 -16.66 3.23 -7.21
N ARG A 141 -15.61 3.99 -7.51
CA ARG A 141 -15.12 4.19 -8.87
C ARG A 141 -13.93 3.24 -9.08
N TRP A 142 -13.69 2.88 -10.33
CA TRP A 142 -12.46 2.24 -10.76
C TRP A 142 -12.07 2.73 -12.17
N ALA A 143 -10.82 2.50 -12.55
CA ALA A 143 -10.33 2.66 -13.91
C ALA A 143 -9.49 1.43 -14.31
N PRO A 144 -9.59 0.95 -15.57
CA PRO A 144 -8.78 -0.17 -16.02
C PRO A 144 -7.31 0.25 -16.08
N LEU A 145 -6.43 -0.65 -15.66
CA LEU A 145 -5.00 -0.56 -15.87
C LEU A 145 -4.65 -1.50 -17.03
N PRO A 146 -4.30 -0.98 -18.22
CA PRO A 146 -3.92 -1.81 -19.34
C PRO A 146 -2.78 -2.74 -18.96
N ARG A 147 -2.90 -4.04 -19.24
CA ARG A 147 -1.76 -4.95 -19.09
C ARG A 147 -0.68 -4.55 -20.08
N LEU A 148 0.56 -4.50 -19.62
CA LEU A 148 1.70 -4.35 -20.50
C LEU A 148 1.96 -5.71 -21.16
N ASP A 149 1.78 -5.84 -22.48
CA ASP A 149 1.93 -7.09 -23.23
C ASP A 149 3.27 -7.78 -22.92
N ASN A 150 3.21 -8.88 -22.18
CA ASN A 150 4.39 -9.64 -21.74
C ASN A 150 4.87 -10.66 -22.81
N ALA A 151 4.49 -10.49 -24.08
CA ALA A 151 4.59 -11.51 -25.14
C ALA A 151 6.02 -12.00 -25.48
N ARG A 152 7.06 -11.51 -24.79
CA ARG A 152 8.45 -12.00 -24.92
C ARG A 152 9.18 -12.20 -23.57
N ASP A 153 8.50 -11.97 -22.45
CA ASP A 153 9.14 -11.59 -21.18
C ASP A 153 8.67 -12.50 -20.02
N THR A 154 8.48 -13.79 -20.27
CA THR A 154 7.95 -14.80 -19.32
C THR A 154 8.84 -15.09 -18.10
N ASN A 155 10.03 -14.49 -18.02
CA ASN A 155 11.00 -14.80 -16.96
C ASN A 155 11.09 -13.70 -15.89
N TYR A 156 10.48 -12.51 -16.08
CA TYR A 156 10.70 -11.35 -15.22
C TYR A 156 9.63 -11.23 -14.12
N PHE A 157 10.06 -11.20 -12.85
CA PHE A 157 9.19 -10.82 -11.74
C PHE A 157 9.17 -9.29 -11.63
N PHE A 158 7.97 -8.70 -11.65
CA PHE A 158 7.76 -7.27 -11.46
C PHE A 158 6.85 -7.03 -10.27
N HIS A 159 7.06 -5.90 -9.60
CA HIS A 159 6.09 -5.37 -8.65
C HIS A 159 5.65 -3.98 -9.09
N GLU A 160 4.37 -3.68 -8.91
CA GLU A 160 3.76 -2.44 -9.36
C GLU A 160 3.46 -1.55 -8.17
N TYR A 161 3.73 -0.26 -8.32
CA TYR A 161 3.63 0.73 -7.25
C TYR A 161 2.79 1.92 -7.67
N LEU A 162 1.91 2.36 -6.80
CA LEU A 162 0.98 3.46 -7.06
C LEU A 162 1.53 4.77 -6.49
N ALA A 163 1.63 5.78 -7.35
CA ALA A 163 2.00 7.14 -6.98
C ALA A 163 0.83 8.09 -7.23
N TYR A 164 0.29 8.67 -6.16
CA TYR A 164 -0.84 9.58 -6.25
C TYR A 164 -0.80 10.60 -5.10
N ASP A 165 -0.75 11.90 -5.41
CA ASP A 165 -1.10 12.98 -4.45
C ASP A 165 -2.07 13.94 -5.14
N PRO A 166 -3.35 13.93 -4.76
CA PRO A 166 -4.36 14.76 -5.41
C PRO A 166 -4.05 16.26 -5.34
N ALA A 167 -3.25 16.70 -4.38
CA ALA A 167 -2.86 18.11 -4.26
C ALA A 167 -1.76 18.53 -5.24
N VAL A 168 -1.18 17.56 -5.93
CA VAL A 168 -0.14 17.76 -6.95
C VAL A 168 -0.75 17.58 -8.33
N SER A 169 -1.42 16.45 -8.53
CA SER A 169 -2.09 16.07 -9.77
C SER A 169 -3.31 15.23 -9.45
N LEU A 170 -4.39 15.43 -10.20
CA LEU A 170 -5.57 14.56 -10.10
C LEU A 170 -5.36 13.21 -10.81
N HIS A 171 -4.25 13.04 -11.52
CA HIS A 171 -3.86 11.81 -12.19
C HIS A 171 -2.86 11.04 -11.32
N TYR A 172 -3.11 9.74 -11.17
CA TYR A 172 -2.14 8.80 -10.61
C TYR A 172 -1.17 8.28 -11.68
N GLU A 173 -0.02 7.82 -11.22
CA GLU A 173 0.96 7.07 -12.00
C GLU A 173 1.18 5.69 -11.37
N VAL A 174 1.43 4.67 -12.19
CA VAL A 174 1.79 3.31 -11.71
C VAL A 174 3.16 2.96 -12.26
N LEU A 175 4.09 2.62 -11.38
CA LEU A 175 5.46 2.23 -11.74
C LEU A 175 5.59 0.73 -11.68
N ARG A 176 6.11 0.09 -12.74
CA ARG A 176 6.39 -1.34 -12.76
C ARG A 176 7.88 -1.58 -12.56
N ILE A 177 8.27 -1.97 -11.36
CA ILE A 177 9.67 -2.11 -10.98
C ILE A 177 10.11 -3.57 -11.11
N PRO A 178 11.17 -3.86 -11.88
CA PRO A 178 11.72 -5.20 -12.01
C PRO A 178 12.38 -5.69 -10.72
N ARG A 179 12.30 -7.01 -10.48
CA ARG A 179 12.84 -7.69 -9.31
C ARG A 179 13.87 -8.76 -9.70
N ILE A 180 14.79 -9.02 -8.76
CA ILE A 180 15.77 -10.11 -8.88
C ILE A 180 15.01 -11.40 -8.60
N SER A 181 14.96 -12.30 -9.59
CA SER A 181 14.28 -13.59 -9.45
C SER A 181 15.28 -14.74 -9.32
N TRP A 182 14.89 -15.75 -8.54
CA TRP A 182 15.52 -17.06 -8.49
C TRP A 182 14.63 -18.04 -9.26
N SER A 183 15.14 -18.71 -10.30
CA SER A 183 14.39 -19.81 -10.91
C SER A 183 14.65 -21.11 -10.14
N TYR A 184 13.65 -21.59 -9.39
CA TYR A 184 13.64 -23.00 -8.96
C TYR A 184 13.19 -23.87 -10.13
N THR A 185 14.13 -24.38 -10.93
CA THR A 185 13.81 -25.52 -11.79
C THR A 185 13.93 -26.78 -10.96
N TYR A 186 12.79 -27.39 -10.60
CA TYR A 186 12.73 -28.72 -10.00
C TYR A 186 13.62 -29.69 -10.82
N GLY A 187 14.78 -30.06 -10.27
CA GLY A 187 15.59 -31.18 -10.76
C GLY A 187 16.95 -30.90 -11.42
N ARG A 188 17.52 -29.68 -11.39
CA ARG A 188 18.96 -29.48 -11.72
C ARG A 188 19.64 -28.43 -10.84
N PRO A 189 20.92 -28.61 -10.47
CA PRO A 189 21.64 -27.80 -9.47
C PRO A 189 22.32 -26.54 -10.05
N ASP A 190 21.72 -25.88 -11.04
CA ASP A 190 22.21 -24.56 -11.49
C ASP A 190 21.17 -23.50 -11.12
N ASP A 191 21.33 -22.93 -9.93
CA ASP A 191 20.57 -21.77 -9.46
C ASP A 191 20.87 -20.57 -10.38
N ARG A 192 19.99 -20.29 -11.34
CA ARG A 192 20.13 -19.10 -12.20
C ARG A 192 19.37 -17.92 -11.59
N VAL A 193 20.13 -16.87 -11.34
CA VAL A 193 19.64 -15.53 -10.98
C VAL A 193 19.17 -14.84 -12.26
N PHE A 194 17.99 -14.23 -12.22
CA PHE A 194 17.46 -13.49 -13.35
C PHE A 194 17.22 -12.03 -12.97
N VAL A 195 17.87 -11.11 -13.69
CA VAL A 195 17.70 -9.66 -13.58
C VAL A 195 17.21 -9.12 -14.93
N PRO A 196 16.24 -8.20 -14.97
CA PRO A 196 15.69 -7.79 -16.24
C PRO A 196 16.64 -7.08 -17.22
N GLY A 197 16.83 -7.68 -18.41
CA GLY A 197 17.63 -7.12 -19.52
C GLY A 197 19.07 -7.64 -19.69
N CYS A 198 19.47 -8.74 -19.06
CA CYS A 198 20.87 -9.20 -19.09
C CYS A 198 21.03 -10.70 -19.36
N ASP A 199 21.54 -11.03 -20.55
CA ASP A 199 22.03 -12.38 -20.87
C ASP A 199 23.52 -12.51 -20.49
N ALA A 200 23.82 -13.55 -19.71
CA ALA A 200 25.12 -14.19 -19.48
C ALA A 200 26.23 -13.45 -18.68
N LYS A 201 26.02 -12.27 -18.10
CA LYS A 201 26.93 -11.65 -17.09
C LYS A 201 26.17 -10.85 -16.02
N ILE A 202 25.16 -11.48 -15.41
CA ILE A 202 24.25 -10.81 -14.47
C ILE A 202 24.97 -10.35 -13.21
N GLU A 203 25.93 -11.14 -12.73
CA GLU A 203 26.68 -10.91 -11.49
C GLU A 203 27.46 -9.60 -11.47
N ASP A 204 28.00 -9.15 -12.61
CA ASP A 204 28.86 -7.94 -12.71
C ASP A 204 28.07 -6.62 -12.81
N ILE A 205 26.74 -6.68 -12.91
CA ILE A 205 25.91 -5.47 -13.10
C ILE A 205 25.88 -4.66 -11.81
N GLU A 206 26.03 -3.35 -11.89
CA GLU A 206 25.83 -2.49 -10.73
C GLU A 206 24.38 -2.54 -10.23
N TRP A 207 24.18 -2.75 -8.94
CA TRP A 207 22.86 -2.75 -8.29
C TRP A 207 22.65 -1.56 -7.34
N PRO A 208 21.45 -0.96 -7.34
CA PRO A 208 20.43 -0.99 -8.41
C PRO A 208 20.96 -0.36 -9.71
N PRO A 209 20.46 -0.70 -10.91
CA PRO A 209 21.06 -0.32 -12.19
C PRO A 209 21.00 1.18 -12.51
N SER A 210 22.00 1.73 -13.20
CA SER A 210 21.98 3.12 -13.69
C SER A 210 22.31 3.19 -15.19
N PRO A 211 21.41 3.70 -16.04
CA PRO A 211 20.05 4.16 -15.72
C PRO A 211 19.11 2.99 -15.37
N PHE A 212 18.13 3.26 -14.53
CA PHE A 212 17.04 2.33 -14.22
C PHE A 212 15.87 2.56 -15.19
N ILE A 213 15.64 1.63 -16.12
CA ILE A 213 14.53 1.69 -17.07
C ILE A 213 13.26 1.12 -16.44
N VAL A 214 12.28 1.99 -16.16
CA VAL A 214 11.04 1.64 -15.46
C VAL A 214 9.83 2.00 -16.35
N PRO A 215 8.96 1.03 -16.70
CA PRO A 215 7.65 1.34 -17.27
C PRO A 215 6.77 2.10 -16.26
N VAL A 216 6.19 3.21 -16.70
CA VAL A 216 5.30 4.06 -15.92
C VAL A 216 4.00 4.27 -16.68
N PHE A 217 2.89 3.82 -16.12
CA PHE A 217 1.55 4.17 -16.58
C PHE A 217 1.17 5.53 -16.05
N SER A 218 0.56 6.38 -16.88
CA SER A 218 -0.05 7.63 -16.43
C SER A 218 -1.54 7.63 -16.75
N SER A 219 -2.38 7.87 -15.73
CA SER A 219 -3.82 8.09 -15.94
C SER A 219 -4.14 9.40 -16.65
N MET A 220 -3.15 10.27 -16.90
CA MET A 220 -3.33 11.47 -17.73
C MET A 220 -3.31 11.11 -19.22
N THR A 221 -2.42 10.20 -19.63
CA THR A 221 -2.27 9.78 -21.02
C THR A 221 -3.01 8.47 -21.33
N GLY A 222 -3.32 7.69 -20.29
CA GLY A 222 -3.89 6.34 -20.42
C GLY A 222 -2.91 5.34 -21.04
N GLN A 223 -1.61 5.60 -20.98
CA GLN A 223 -0.58 4.82 -21.66
C GLN A 223 0.59 4.48 -20.74
N TRP A 224 1.29 3.40 -21.07
CA TRP A 224 2.58 3.02 -20.48
C TRP A 224 3.73 3.67 -21.25
N GLU A 225 4.64 4.31 -20.53
CA GLU A 225 5.84 4.91 -21.10
C GLU A 225 7.08 4.41 -20.35
N LYS A 226 8.17 4.12 -21.08
CA LYS A 226 9.44 3.76 -20.44
C LYS A 226 10.15 5.03 -19.97
N ARG A 227 10.42 5.13 -18.67
CA ARG A 227 11.26 6.19 -18.09
C ARG A 227 12.64 5.67 -17.76
N SER A 228 13.64 6.52 -17.98
CA SER A 228 15.05 6.23 -17.68
C SER A 228 15.46 7.05 -16.47
N LEU A 229 15.56 6.41 -15.31
CA LEU A 229 15.87 7.07 -14.04
C LEU A 229 17.37 6.98 -13.78
N VAL A 230 18.04 8.12 -13.62
CA VAL A 230 19.49 8.15 -13.35
C VAL A 230 19.75 8.04 -11.85
N ARG A 231 20.65 7.13 -11.45
CA ARG A 231 21.06 7.00 -10.05
C ARG A 231 21.92 8.18 -9.63
N GLU A 232 21.55 8.82 -8.53
CA GLU A 232 22.35 9.82 -7.83
C GLU A 232 23.16 9.14 -6.73
N GLY A 233 24.48 9.23 -6.80
CA GLY A 233 25.40 8.56 -5.89
C GLY A 233 25.95 7.23 -6.43
N LEU A 234 26.68 6.51 -5.58
CA LEU A 234 27.37 5.28 -5.95
C LEU A 234 26.42 4.08 -5.98
N ALA A 235 26.74 3.07 -6.80
CA ALA A 235 26.13 1.76 -6.69
C ALA A 235 26.37 1.18 -5.29
N VAL A 236 25.48 0.29 -4.84
CA VAL A 236 25.71 -0.44 -3.59
C VAL A 236 26.80 -1.49 -3.78
N GLY A 237 26.83 -2.09 -4.97
CA GLY A 237 27.80 -3.07 -5.41
C GLY A 237 27.37 -3.63 -6.75
N SER A 238 27.95 -4.76 -7.12
CA SER A 238 27.47 -5.59 -8.20
C SER A 238 26.26 -6.43 -7.76
N VAL A 239 25.54 -7.04 -8.69
CA VAL A 239 24.46 -7.99 -8.38
C VAL A 239 25.01 -9.15 -7.55
N ALA A 240 26.24 -9.62 -7.83
CA ALA A 240 26.93 -10.64 -7.02
C ALA A 240 27.07 -10.24 -5.54
N ASP A 241 27.36 -8.96 -5.29
CA ASP A 241 27.55 -8.45 -3.93
C ASP A 241 26.23 -8.39 -3.14
N VAL A 242 25.11 -8.11 -3.80
CA VAL A 242 23.79 -7.96 -3.15
C VAL A 242 22.97 -9.26 -3.14
N LEU A 243 23.31 -10.22 -4.00
CA LEU A 243 22.65 -11.52 -4.13
C LEU A 243 22.46 -12.27 -2.81
N PRO A 244 23.48 -12.39 -1.94
CA PRO A 244 23.32 -13.02 -0.62
C PRO A 244 22.31 -12.30 0.29
N SER A 245 22.02 -11.03 0.00
CA SER A 245 21.06 -10.21 0.74
C SER A 245 19.64 -10.27 0.16
N VAL A 246 19.43 -10.92 -1.00
CA VAL A 246 18.10 -11.08 -1.61
C VAL A 246 17.25 -12.01 -0.75
N ARG A 247 15.97 -11.66 -0.59
CA ARG A 247 14.97 -12.47 0.12
C ARG A 247 13.88 -12.94 -0.85
N THR A 248 13.55 -14.23 -0.80
CA THR A 248 12.80 -14.94 -1.86
C THR A 248 11.27 -14.84 -1.76
N PHE A 249 10.72 -14.31 -0.67
CA PHE A 249 9.27 -14.16 -0.54
C PHE A 249 8.81 -12.84 -1.20
N ALA A 250 8.54 -12.93 -2.51
CA ALA A 250 8.17 -11.82 -3.40
C ALA A 250 6.75 -11.22 -3.18
N GLY A 251 6.18 -11.31 -1.98
CA GLY A 251 4.83 -10.81 -1.68
C GLY A 251 4.74 -9.38 -1.17
N ASP A 252 5.76 -8.92 -0.43
CA ASP A 252 5.58 -7.83 0.54
C ASP A 252 6.70 -6.77 0.45
N LEU A 253 6.86 -6.15 -0.71
CA LEU A 253 7.83 -5.06 -0.85
C LEU A 253 7.11 -3.71 -0.74
N PRO A 254 7.00 -3.12 0.46
CA PRO A 254 6.25 -1.90 0.67
C PRO A 254 6.85 -0.73 -0.10
N ALA A 255 5.98 0.19 -0.52
CA ALA A 255 6.37 1.51 -0.95
C ALA A 255 5.65 2.58 -0.14
N VAL A 256 6.27 3.76 -0.07
CA VAL A 256 5.72 4.92 0.60
C VAL A 256 5.83 6.09 -0.36
N TYR A 257 4.69 6.74 -0.65
CA TYR A 257 4.70 8.00 -1.38
C TYR A 257 4.70 9.17 -0.39
N TRP A 258 5.80 9.92 -0.34
CA TRP A 258 5.96 11.02 0.61
C TRP A 258 6.65 12.22 -0.04
N ARG A 259 6.11 13.42 0.18
CA ARG A 259 6.63 14.68 -0.37
C ARG A 259 6.97 14.66 -1.87
N ARG A 260 6.12 14.01 -2.68
CA ARG A 260 6.25 13.86 -4.15
C ARG A 260 7.30 12.85 -4.63
N GLU A 261 7.87 12.11 -3.70
CA GLU A 261 8.90 11.11 -3.97
C GLU A 261 8.34 9.74 -3.59
N LEU A 262 8.68 8.72 -4.38
CA LEU A 262 8.29 7.34 -4.11
C LEU A 262 9.48 6.60 -3.49
N TYR A 263 9.29 6.06 -2.29
CA TYR A 263 10.29 5.27 -1.58
C TYR A 263 9.91 3.81 -1.74
N VAL A 264 10.72 3.04 -2.45
CA VAL A 264 10.44 1.63 -2.76
C VAL A 264 11.44 0.77 -2.05
N GLN A 265 10.97 -0.14 -1.18
CA GLN A 265 11.82 -1.18 -0.62
C GLN A 265 12.11 -2.25 -1.69
N ASP A 266 13.36 -2.70 -1.76
CA ASP A 266 13.75 -3.84 -2.58
C ASP A 266 13.97 -5.11 -1.76
N GLN A 267 14.31 -6.20 -2.45
CA GLN A 267 14.50 -7.54 -1.85
C GLN A 267 15.74 -7.63 -0.96
N THR A 268 16.56 -6.59 -0.91
CA THR A 268 17.81 -6.50 -0.15
C THR A 268 17.70 -5.51 1.03
N ASN A 269 16.47 -5.04 1.34
CA ASN A 269 16.19 -3.99 2.32
C ASN A 269 16.79 -2.62 1.96
N LEU A 270 17.22 -2.41 0.71
CA LEU A 270 17.54 -1.07 0.22
C LEU A 270 16.25 -0.32 -0.04
N VAL A 271 16.29 1.00 0.14
CA VAL A 271 15.18 1.89 -0.22
C VAL A 271 15.62 2.75 -1.40
N MET A 272 14.89 2.63 -2.49
CA MET A 272 15.04 3.49 -3.67
C MET A 272 14.10 4.68 -3.52
N ARG A 273 14.66 5.87 -3.32
CA ARG A 273 13.92 7.14 -3.32
C ARG A 273 13.90 7.67 -4.75
N MET A 274 12.74 7.60 -5.40
CA MET A 274 12.56 7.83 -6.83
C MET A 274 11.78 9.12 -7.08
N SER A 275 12.38 10.00 -7.89
CA SER A 275 11.74 11.24 -8.35
C SER A 275 11.33 11.11 -9.80
N LEU A 276 10.02 11.02 -10.02
CA LEU A 276 9.46 10.99 -11.37
C LEU A 276 9.55 12.35 -12.08
N ALA A 277 9.74 13.44 -11.34
CA ALA A 277 9.84 14.79 -11.90
C ALA A 277 11.23 15.08 -12.47
N SER A 278 12.30 14.68 -11.78
CA SER A 278 13.68 14.85 -12.26
C SER A 278 14.19 13.64 -13.06
N ASN A 279 13.44 12.53 -13.09
CA ASN A 279 13.89 11.24 -13.60
C ASN A 279 15.21 10.80 -12.95
N THR A 280 15.30 10.95 -11.63
CA THR A 280 16.45 10.50 -10.85
C THR A 280 16.01 9.64 -9.69
N TYR A 281 16.92 8.86 -9.14
CA TYR A 281 16.68 8.12 -7.91
C TYR A 281 17.94 8.04 -7.06
N GLN A 282 17.76 7.95 -5.74
CA GLN A 282 18.82 7.75 -4.77
C GLN A 282 18.61 6.42 -4.04
N VAL A 283 19.71 5.82 -3.60
CA VAL A 283 19.68 4.58 -2.83
C VAL A 283 20.01 4.88 -1.38
N ILE A 284 19.12 4.44 -0.48
CA ILE A 284 19.27 4.59 0.96
C ILE A 284 19.53 3.21 1.53
N LYS A 285 20.68 3.04 2.17
CA LYS A 285 21.05 1.79 2.85
C LYS A 285 20.19 1.62 4.10
N PRO A 286 19.82 0.39 4.49
CA PRO A 286 19.10 0.16 5.74
C PRO A 286 19.93 0.59 6.94
N PRO A 287 19.31 0.84 8.11
CA PRO A 287 20.02 1.04 9.36
C PRO A 287 20.96 -0.12 9.67
N LEU A 288 22.14 0.16 10.22
CA LEU A 288 23.04 -0.87 10.72
C LEU A 288 22.44 -1.53 11.96
N VAL A 289 22.04 -2.79 11.83
CA VAL A 289 21.52 -3.60 12.93
C VAL A 289 22.62 -4.57 13.35
N SER A 290 23.13 -4.42 14.58
CA SER A 290 24.11 -5.36 15.15
C SER A 290 23.41 -6.67 15.55
N GLY A 291 23.85 -7.81 15.00
CA GLY A 291 23.27 -9.13 15.30
C GLY A 291 23.81 -10.22 14.36
N ARG A 292 23.59 -11.50 14.71
CA ARG A 292 23.94 -12.67 13.89
C ARG A 292 22.85 -13.04 12.87
N THR A 293 21.68 -12.41 12.96
CA THR A 293 20.46 -12.74 12.24
C THR A 293 20.05 -11.60 11.33
N ASP A 294 19.67 -11.94 10.10
CA ASP A 294 19.24 -10.99 9.07
C ASP A 294 17.88 -10.37 9.45
N PRO A 295 17.82 -9.06 9.76
CA PRO A 295 16.63 -8.44 10.34
C PRO A 295 15.48 -8.27 9.34
N TRP A 296 14.24 -8.60 9.74
CA TRP A 296 13.04 -8.32 8.93
C TRP A 296 12.65 -6.85 9.08
N LEU A 297 13.02 -6.05 8.08
CA LEU A 297 12.75 -4.62 8.04
C LEU A 297 11.56 -4.32 7.11
N ARG A 298 10.66 -3.43 7.55
CA ARG A 298 9.49 -3.00 6.77
C ARG A 298 9.46 -1.48 6.66
N LEU A 299 9.39 -0.98 5.43
CA LEU A 299 9.17 0.44 5.12
C LEU A 299 7.74 0.83 5.51
N ALA A 300 7.61 2.02 6.12
CA ALA A 300 6.34 2.56 6.56
C ALA A 300 6.28 4.08 6.35
N GLY A 301 5.08 4.61 6.13
CA GLY A 301 4.86 6.04 5.93
C GLY A 301 3.94 6.63 7.00
N SER A 302 4.21 7.87 7.40
CA SER A 302 3.23 8.70 8.09
C SER A 302 3.35 10.17 7.70
N GLU A 303 2.43 11.02 8.16
CA GLU A 303 2.48 12.47 7.96
C GLU A 303 3.80 13.10 8.43
N LYS A 304 4.49 12.44 9.37
CA LYS A 304 5.76 12.90 9.93
C LYS A 304 6.96 12.54 9.07
N GLY A 305 6.88 11.53 8.20
CA GLY A 305 8.03 11.06 7.45
C GLY A 305 7.94 9.61 6.99
N VAL A 306 9.05 9.15 6.42
CA VAL A 306 9.29 7.75 6.07
C VAL A 306 9.99 7.06 7.23
N TYR A 307 9.55 5.84 7.53
CA TYR A 307 9.99 5.05 8.67
C TYR A 307 10.51 3.70 8.20
N TYR A 308 11.46 3.18 8.95
CA TYR A 308 11.89 1.79 8.86
C TYR A 308 11.55 1.12 10.18
N VAL A 309 10.80 0.01 10.12
CA VAL A 309 10.39 -0.74 11.31
C VAL A 309 11.11 -2.07 11.29
N LEU A 310 11.83 -2.37 12.37
CA LEU A 310 12.38 -3.69 12.64
C LEU A 310 11.50 -4.40 13.65
N HIS A 311 11.07 -5.59 13.25
CA HIS A 311 10.56 -6.61 14.14
C HIS A 311 11.42 -7.87 13.89
N GLU A 312 12.23 -8.23 14.88
CA GLU A 312 13.32 -9.19 14.71
C GLU A 312 12.80 -10.62 14.92
N ALA A 313 12.88 -11.48 13.90
CA ALA A 313 12.43 -12.88 14.02
C ALA A 313 13.20 -13.66 15.10
N ALA A 314 14.45 -13.28 15.38
CA ALA A 314 15.28 -13.90 16.42
C ALA A 314 15.01 -13.37 17.83
N ASP A 315 14.37 -12.19 17.93
CA ASP A 315 13.93 -11.57 19.18
C ASP A 315 12.60 -10.86 18.92
N PRO A 316 11.48 -11.61 18.86
CA PRO A 316 10.16 -11.06 18.54
C PRO A 316 9.68 -10.03 19.58
N ARG A 317 10.44 -9.89 20.67
CA ARG A 317 10.20 -9.00 21.79
C ARG A 317 10.81 -7.63 21.59
N ARG A 318 11.64 -7.39 20.57
CA ARG A 318 12.25 -6.06 20.36
C ARG A 318 11.71 -5.35 19.13
N LEU A 319 11.14 -4.17 19.36
CA LEU A 319 10.66 -3.27 18.31
C LEU A 319 11.60 -2.07 18.18
N ARG A 320 12.22 -1.92 17.01
CA ARG A 320 13.01 -0.71 16.69
C ARG A 320 12.39 0.03 15.52
N VAL A 321 12.31 1.36 15.65
CA VAL A 321 11.72 2.23 14.64
C VAL A 321 12.68 3.38 14.35
N TRP A 322 13.09 3.50 13.09
CA TRP A 322 13.89 4.61 12.59
C TRP A 322 13.00 5.55 11.77
N ILE A 323 13.33 6.84 11.80
CA ILE A 323 12.79 7.85 10.89
C ILE A 323 13.90 8.29 9.93
N LEU A 324 13.56 8.48 8.67
CA LEU A 324 14.48 9.04 7.69
C LEU A 324 14.61 10.54 7.92
N ASP A 325 15.83 11.02 8.20
CA ASP A 325 16.17 12.43 8.13
C ASP A 325 16.71 12.75 6.73
N GLU A 326 16.12 13.76 6.09
CA GLU A 326 16.52 14.29 4.78
C GLU A 326 17.16 15.68 4.89
N SER A 327 17.56 16.07 6.11
CA SER A 327 18.16 17.38 6.34
C SER A 327 19.52 17.52 5.65
N CYS A 328 19.84 18.74 5.22
CA CYS A 328 21.12 19.09 4.61
C CYS A 328 21.54 18.26 3.37
N GLY A 329 20.58 17.60 2.69
CA GLY A 329 20.86 16.78 1.51
C GLY A 329 21.47 15.41 1.82
N GLN A 330 21.51 15.00 3.09
CA GLN A 330 21.87 13.66 3.51
C GLN A 330 20.60 12.85 3.81
N MET A 331 20.67 11.54 3.58
CA MET A 331 19.58 10.60 3.83
C MET A 331 20.04 9.62 4.91
N GLU A 332 19.73 9.92 6.16
CA GLU A 332 20.20 9.15 7.31
C GLU A 332 19.05 8.59 8.15
N TRP A 333 19.17 7.33 8.55
CA TRP A 333 18.20 6.71 9.44
C TRP A 333 18.51 7.06 10.89
N VAL A 334 17.59 7.77 11.55
CA VAL A 334 17.70 8.14 12.96
C VAL A 334 16.82 7.22 13.80
N LEU A 335 17.43 6.49 14.74
CA LEU A 335 16.68 5.63 15.68
C LEU A 335 15.79 6.51 16.55
N LYS A 336 14.49 6.23 16.54
CA LYS A 336 13.49 7.02 17.26
C LYS A 336 12.87 6.27 18.42
N TYR A 337 12.61 4.98 18.25
CA TYR A 337 12.05 4.12 19.27
C TYR A 337 12.81 2.79 19.33
N ASP A 338 13.01 2.30 20.54
CA ASP A 338 13.61 1.00 20.86
C ASP A 338 12.88 0.46 22.08
N HIS A 339 11.90 -0.41 21.84
CA HIS A 339 10.94 -0.87 22.83
C HIS A 339 11.04 -2.38 23.02
N ASP A 340 10.92 -2.80 24.28
CA ASP A 340 10.71 -4.19 24.67
C ASP A 340 9.20 -4.48 24.74
N LEU A 341 8.76 -5.44 23.92
CA LEU A 341 7.41 -5.95 23.76
C LEU A 341 7.15 -7.15 24.68
N SER A 342 8.09 -7.62 25.49
CA SER A 342 7.88 -8.69 26.48
C SER A 342 6.63 -8.44 27.36
N PRO A 343 6.39 -7.23 27.90
CA PRO A 343 5.19 -6.95 28.69
C PRO A 343 3.89 -7.04 27.88
N VAL A 344 3.95 -6.78 26.57
CA VAL A 344 2.81 -6.90 25.66
C VAL A 344 2.45 -8.37 25.46
N LEU A 345 3.46 -9.22 25.26
CA LEU A 345 3.30 -10.68 25.18
C LEU A 345 2.75 -11.26 26.49
N GLU A 346 3.23 -10.81 27.65
CA GLU A 346 2.71 -11.24 28.95
C GLU A 346 1.27 -10.78 29.23
N LEU A 347 0.86 -9.61 28.73
CA LEU A 347 -0.53 -9.18 28.76
C LEU A 347 -1.39 -10.03 27.81
N TRP A 348 -0.82 -10.46 26.69
CA TRP A 348 -1.47 -11.30 25.69
C TRP A 348 -1.82 -12.68 26.25
N ASN A 349 -0.87 -13.34 26.92
CA ASN A 349 -1.05 -14.68 27.51
C ASN A 349 -2.07 -14.74 28.65
N ARG A 350 -2.51 -13.58 29.17
CA ARG A 350 -3.44 -13.49 30.32
C ARG A 350 -4.87 -13.13 29.94
N HIS A 351 -5.11 -12.74 28.69
CA HIS A 351 -6.40 -12.23 28.24
C HIS A 351 -6.88 -12.96 27.00
N ASP A 352 -7.46 -14.14 27.22
CA ASP A 352 -8.40 -14.72 26.27
C ASP A 352 -9.61 -13.76 26.17
N LYS A 353 -9.88 -13.24 24.97
CA LYS A 353 -11.17 -12.61 24.61
C LYS A 353 -11.45 -11.24 25.25
N LEU A 354 -10.57 -10.26 25.05
CA LEU A 354 -11.04 -8.88 25.05
C LEU A 354 -11.72 -8.62 23.69
N ASP A 355 -13.01 -8.30 23.69
CA ASP A 355 -13.76 -7.94 22.47
C ASP A 355 -13.18 -6.64 21.88
N GLY A 356 -12.28 -6.80 20.92
CA GLY A 356 -11.80 -5.70 20.12
C GLY A 356 -12.96 -5.09 19.33
N HIS A 357 -12.97 -3.76 19.25
CA HIS A 357 -14.10 -3.07 18.62
C HIS A 357 -14.07 -3.15 17.09
N TRP A 358 -12.99 -3.61 16.44
CA TRP A 358 -12.93 -3.70 14.98
C TRP A 358 -13.48 -5.04 14.50
N VAL A 359 -14.05 -5.01 13.31
CA VAL A 359 -14.73 -6.15 12.69
C VAL A 359 -14.17 -6.34 11.30
N LEU A 360 -13.79 -7.58 10.98
CA LEU A 360 -13.49 -8.02 9.62
C LEU A 360 -14.80 -8.14 8.84
N GLN A 361 -14.87 -7.52 7.66
CA GLN A 361 -16.12 -7.46 6.90
C GLN A 361 -16.54 -8.82 6.32
N ASP A 362 -15.59 -9.67 5.91
CA ASP A 362 -15.80 -11.00 5.31
C ASP A 362 -16.75 -11.01 4.09
N VAL A 363 -16.92 -9.86 3.41
CA VAL A 363 -17.94 -9.73 2.35
C VAL A 363 -17.49 -10.41 1.06
N ASN A 364 -16.19 -10.45 0.80
CA ASN A 364 -15.64 -10.99 -0.43
C ASN A 364 -15.59 -12.52 -0.38
N TYR A 365 -15.29 -13.12 0.79
CA TYR A 365 -15.35 -14.57 1.01
C TYR A 365 -16.70 -15.19 0.65
N TYR A 366 -17.79 -14.71 1.27
CA TYR A 366 -19.12 -15.33 1.07
C TYR A 366 -19.62 -15.21 -0.38
N LYS A 367 -19.19 -14.18 -1.11
CA LYS A 367 -19.59 -13.99 -2.51
C LYS A 367 -18.88 -14.94 -3.45
N ASP A 368 -17.63 -15.26 -3.18
CA ASP A 368 -16.88 -16.24 -3.97
C ASP A 368 -17.42 -17.66 -3.71
N HIS A 369 -17.69 -17.99 -2.44
CA HIS A 369 -18.30 -19.27 -2.08
C HIS A 369 -19.76 -19.43 -2.51
N SER A 370 -20.55 -18.36 -2.60
CA SER A 370 -21.93 -18.44 -3.12
C SER A 370 -22.04 -18.83 -4.60
N LYS A 371 -20.92 -18.82 -5.33
CA LYS A 371 -20.85 -19.29 -6.73
C LYS A 371 -20.51 -20.77 -6.86
N LEU A 372 -20.12 -21.42 -5.77
CA LEU A 372 -20.02 -22.87 -5.68
C LEU A 372 -21.40 -23.33 -5.23
N GLU A 373 -22.27 -23.72 -6.17
CA GLU A 373 -23.53 -24.39 -5.86
C GLU A 373 -23.22 -25.70 -5.13
N GLU A 374 -23.15 -25.66 -3.80
CA GLU A 374 -23.29 -26.86 -2.97
C GLU A 374 -24.78 -27.13 -2.74
N ASP A 375 -25.12 -28.42 -2.83
CA ASP A 375 -26.47 -28.96 -2.73
C ASP A 375 -27.20 -28.39 -1.48
N PRO A 376 -28.43 -27.86 -1.59
CA PRO A 376 -29.14 -27.23 -0.47
C PRO A 376 -29.34 -28.15 0.75
N GLU A 377 -29.16 -29.46 0.61
CA GLU A 377 -29.26 -30.43 1.71
C GLU A 377 -28.07 -30.39 2.70
N GLU A 378 -26.86 -29.99 2.31
CA GLU A 378 -25.73 -29.84 3.26
C GLU A 378 -25.68 -28.46 3.93
N ALA A 379 -26.25 -27.42 3.30
CA ALA A 379 -26.34 -26.08 3.89
C ALA A 379 -27.45 -25.95 4.96
N ALA A 380 -28.37 -26.93 5.05
CA ALA A 380 -29.49 -26.91 5.98
C ALA A 380 -29.11 -27.35 7.42
N ASP A 381 -28.00 -28.07 7.60
CA ASP A 381 -27.58 -28.61 8.91
C ASP A 381 -26.71 -27.62 9.74
N LEU A 382 -26.33 -26.46 9.19
CA LEU A 382 -25.60 -25.41 9.93
C LEU A 382 -26.50 -24.34 10.56
N LYS A 383 -27.76 -24.70 10.83
CA LYS A 383 -28.59 -23.95 11.78
C LYS A 383 -28.15 -24.28 13.20
N LEU A 384 -27.01 -23.75 13.63
CA LEU A 384 -26.67 -23.69 15.05
C LEU A 384 -27.60 -22.67 15.71
N GLU A 385 -28.73 -23.18 16.21
CA GLU A 385 -29.55 -22.50 17.21
C GLU A 385 -28.66 -22.13 18.39
N TRP A 386 -28.42 -20.83 18.55
CA TRP A 386 -27.77 -20.27 19.72
C TRP A 386 -28.77 -20.29 20.88
N ASP A 387 -28.71 -21.35 21.69
CA ASP A 387 -29.38 -21.37 23.00
C ASP A 387 -28.49 -20.63 24.01
N SER A 388 -28.96 -19.46 24.44
CA SER A 388 -28.25 -18.50 25.31
C SER A 388 -28.07 -18.98 26.77
N ASP A 389 -28.52 -20.18 27.12
CA ASP A 389 -28.70 -20.61 28.52
C ASP A 389 -27.96 -21.91 28.91
N ASN A 390 -27.06 -22.46 28.08
CA ASN A 390 -26.33 -23.68 28.45
C ASN A 390 -24.91 -23.40 29.00
N ASP A 391 -24.85 -23.21 30.32
CA ASP A 391 -23.62 -23.27 31.13
C ASP A 391 -23.20 -24.75 31.30
N ASP A 392 -22.59 -25.36 30.29
CA ASP A 392 -21.97 -26.68 30.46
C ASP A 392 -20.52 -26.69 29.95
N PHE A 393 -19.65 -27.06 30.89
CA PHE A 393 -18.21 -27.24 30.76
C PHE A 393 -17.91 -28.28 29.67
N LEU A 394 -17.05 -27.93 28.70
CA LEU A 394 -16.49 -28.91 27.78
C LEU A 394 -15.31 -29.63 28.46
N GLU A 395 -15.49 -30.95 28.59
CA GLU A 395 -14.50 -31.94 28.99
C GLU A 395 -13.26 -31.93 28.08
N GLU A 396 -12.13 -32.23 28.72
CA GLU A 396 -10.79 -32.44 28.17
C GLU A 396 -10.77 -33.44 26.99
N GLY A 397 -9.88 -33.19 26.02
CA GLY A 397 -9.37 -34.27 25.17
C GLY A 397 -9.15 -33.95 23.69
N ILE A 398 -8.43 -32.87 23.36
CA ILE A 398 -7.55 -32.89 22.18
C ILE A 398 -6.18 -32.44 22.67
N GLU A 399 -5.34 -33.40 23.03
CA GLU A 399 -3.91 -33.20 23.17
C GLU A 399 -3.37 -32.85 21.77
N ILE A 400 -3.30 -31.55 21.47
CA ILE A 400 -2.40 -31.05 20.45
C ILE A 400 -1.03 -31.06 21.14
N ASP A 401 -0.11 -31.91 20.65
CA ASP A 401 1.30 -31.87 21.00
C ASP A 401 1.83 -30.45 20.70
N SER A 402 1.72 -29.55 21.67
CA SER A 402 2.41 -28.26 21.66
C SER A 402 3.78 -28.47 22.28
N ASP A 403 4.68 -29.09 21.53
CA ASP A 403 6.10 -28.81 21.72
C ASP A 403 6.26 -27.28 21.51
N GLY A 404 6.79 -26.60 22.54
CA GLY A 404 6.64 -25.16 22.74
C GLY A 404 7.27 -24.24 21.69
N ASP A 405 6.94 -22.94 21.87
CA ASP A 405 7.54 -21.74 21.24
C ASP A 405 6.97 -21.22 19.89
N ASP A 406 5.63 -21.06 19.72
CA ASP A 406 5.08 -20.53 18.44
C ASP A 406 4.04 -19.38 18.54
N ASP A 407 4.11 -18.55 19.60
CA ASP A 407 3.30 -17.34 19.73
C ASP A 407 4.02 -16.08 19.20
N ASP A 408 4.24 -16.04 17.90
CA ASP A 408 4.90 -14.90 17.25
C ASP A 408 3.94 -13.71 17.04
N ILE A 409 4.48 -12.51 17.29
CA ILE A 409 3.88 -11.24 16.90
C ILE A 409 4.28 -10.94 15.45
N CYS A 410 3.32 -10.65 14.58
CA CYS A 410 3.58 -10.26 13.20
C CYS A 410 3.29 -8.77 12.99
N TYR A 411 4.20 -8.02 12.35
CA TYR A 411 3.95 -6.65 11.92
C TYR A 411 2.92 -6.61 10.80
N ILE A 412 1.85 -5.82 10.96
CA ILE A 412 0.78 -5.67 9.95
C ILE A 412 0.52 -4.21 9.53
N GLY A 413 1.30 -3.25 10.02
CA GLY A 413 1.20 -1.88 9.51
C GLY A 413 1.67 -0.79 10.47
N PHE A 414 1.64 0.44 9.96
CA PHE A 414 2.01 1.64 10.67
C PHE A 414 0.96 2.73 10.41
N HIS A 415 0.46 3.36 11.46
CA HIS A 415 -0.65 4.30 11.32
C HIS A 415 -0.22 5.56 10.55
N PRO A 416 -0.97 5.99 9.51
CA PRO A 416 -0.55 7.05 8.58
C PRO A 416 -0.47 8.45 9.22
N TYR A 417 -1.18 8.70 10.32
CA TYR A 417 -1.20 10.00 11.02
C TYR A 417 -0.74 9.97 12.48
N LYS A 418 -0.38 8.80 13.01
CA LYS A 418 -0.08 8.62 14.44
C LYS A 418 1.09 7.67 14.56
N GLU A 419 1.87 7.82 15.63
CA GLU A 419 2.98 6.92 15.92
C GLU A 419 2.45 5.67 16.62
N VAL A 420 1.77 4.83 15.83
CA VAL A 420 1.13 3.59 16.25
C VAL A 420 1.54 2.49 15.28
N VAL A 421 2.03 1.38 15.81
CA VAL A 421 2.37 0.17 15.04
C VAL A 421 1.25 -0.86 15.23
N PHE A 422 0.86 -1.52 14.16
CA PHE A 422 -0.13 -2.58 14.20
C PHE A 422 0.54 -3.94 14.15
N PHE A 423 0.02 -4.85 14.97
CA PHE A 423 0.50 -6.22 15.09
C PHE A 423 -0.65 -7.23 15.00
N SER A 424 -0.37 -8.45 14.57
CA SER A 424 -1.26 -9.61 14.71
C SER A 424 -0.56 -10.76 15.43
N ARG A 425 -1.30 -11.63 16.09
CA ARG A 425 -0.76 -12.92 16.57
C ARG A 425 -0.85 -13.97 15.47
N SER A 426 0.21 -14.75 15.29
CA SER A 426 0.35 -15.70 14.17
C SER A 426 -0.75 -16.78 14.11
N ILE A 427 -1.24 -17.26 15.26
CA ILE A 427 -2.22 -18.35 15.33
C ILE A 427 -3.66 -17.84 15.49
N GLU A 428 -3.87 -16.85 16.37
CA GLU A 428 -5.22 -16.35 16.68
C GLU A 428 -5.70 -15.23 15.74
N CYS A 429 -4.80 -14.68 14.92
CA CYS A 429 -5.05 -13.52 14.05
C CYS A 429 -5.67 -12.33 14.79
N ASN A 430 -5.46 -12.17 16.10
CA ASN A 430 -5.97 -11.00 16.82
C ASN A 430 -5.09 -9.77 16.56
N GLY A 431 -5.71 -8.68 16.11
CA GLY A 431 -5.03 -7.43 15.79
C GLY A 431 -4.84 -6.52 17.00
N LEU A 432 -3.67 -5.90 17.14
CA LEU A 432 -3.35 -4.91 18.17
C LEU A 432 -2.83 -3.62 17.58
N ALA A 433 -3.01 -2.53 18.33
CA ALA A 433 -2.38 -1.24 18.11
C ALA A 433 -1.45 -0.89 19.28
N TYR A 434 -0.16 -0.74 18.99
CA TYR A 434 0.87 -0.33 19.95
C TYR A 434 1.23 1.14 19.76
N HIS A 435 0.98 1.96 20.78
CA HIS A 435 1.28 3.39 20.77
C HIS A 435 2.72 3.65 21.18
N LEU A 436 3.58 4.03 20.22
CA LEU A 436 5.02 4.16 20.41
C LEU A 436 5.42 5.18 21.48
N SER A 437 4.66 6.26 21.63
CA SER A 437 4.98 7.34 22.58
C SER A 437 4.59 7.05 24.03
N SER A 438 3.60 6.17 24.24
CA SER A 438 3.08 5.88 25.58
C SER A 438 3.21 4.41 25.98
N SER A 439 3.72 3.55 25.09
CA SER A 439 3.77 2.10 25.23
C SER A 439 2.43 1.47 25.60
N LYS A 440 1.33 2.11 25.18
CA LYS A 440 -0.04 1.63 25.45
C LYS A 440 -0.46 0.70 24.32
N VAL A 441 -1.18 -0.33 24.69
CA VAL A 441 -1.71 -1.34 23.77
C VAL A 441 -3.23 -1.19 23.70
N GLN A 442 -3.79 -1.31 22.50
CA GLN A 442 -5.23 -1.39 22.28
C GLN A 442 -5.54 -2.68 21.51
N ASN A 443 -6.51 -3.44 22.00
CA ASN A 443 -7.03 -4.58 21.25
C ASN A 443 -7.95 -4.08 20.12
N LEU A 444 -7.64 -4.47 18.89
CA LEU A 444 -8.46 -4.16 17.73
C LEU A 444 -9.51 -5.23 17.50
N GLY A 445 -9.20 -6.50 17.69
CA GLY A 445 -10.13 -7.62 17.50
C GLY A 445 -9.62 -8.65 16.49
N ASN A 446 -10.46 -9.63 16.18
CA ASN A 446 -10.08 -10.78 15.37
C ASN A 446 -10.01 -10.44 13.86
N LEU A 447 -8.88 -10.75 13.22
CA LEU A 447 -8.61 -10.63 11.79
C LEU A 447 -8.87 -11.95 11.04
N SER A 448 -9.30 -13.01 11.72
CA SER A 448 -9.70 -14.27 11.08
C SER A 448 -11.08 -14.18 10.46
N PRO A 449 -11.28 -14.76 9.26
CA PRO A 449 -12.59 -14.94 8.68
C PRO A 449 -13.52 -15.79 9.56
N LYS A 450 -14.81 -15.47 9.56
CA LYS A 450 -15.84 -16.17 10.36
C LYS A 450 -16.09 -17.63 9.98
N SER A 451 -15.71 -18.06 8.77
CA SER A 451 -16.07 -19.38 8.26
C SER A 451 -15.35 -20.54 8.95
N GLY A 452 -14.40 -20.31 9.85
CA GLY A 452 -13.80 -21.34 10.71
C GLY A 452 -12.95 -22.41 10.00
N TYR A 453 -13.01 -22.52 8.67
CA TYR A 453 -12.34 -23.56 7.88
C TYR A 453 -10.84 -23.33 7.62
N TYR A 454 -10.22 -22.28 8.16
CA TYR A 454 -8.85 -21.95 7.82
C TYR A 454 -8.00 -21.57 9.03
N THR A 455 -7.33 -22.60 9.56
CA THR A 455 -5.98 -22.50 10.10
C THR A 455 -5.00 -22.59 8.93
N CYS A 456 -4.72 -21.50 8.22
CA CYS A 456 -3.51 -21.46 7.40
C CYS A 456 -2.75 -20.15 7.65
N TYR A 457 -1.73 -20.30 8.48
CA TYR A 457 -0.47 -19.56 8.58
C TYR A 457 -0.43 -18.20 7.86
N SER A 458 -0.35 -17.16 8.68
CA SER A 458 -0.05 -15.76 8.38
C SER A 458 -1.15 -14.95 7.68
N VAL A 459 -1.58 -13.88 8.35
CA VAL A 459 -2.14 -12.69 7.72
C VAL A 459 -1.25 -12.32 6.52
N GLY A 460 -1.81 -12.21 5.32
CA GLY A 460 -1.04 -11.83 4.13
C GLY A 460 -0.58 -10.37 4.17
N THR A 461 -0.27 -9.80 3.01
CA THR A 461 0.04 -8.36 2.91
C THR A 461 -1.09 -7.51 3.49
N THR A 462 -0.71 -6.52 4.28
CA THR A 462 -1.64 -5.62 4.97
C THR A 462 -1.36 -4.18 4.66
N PHE A 463 -2.41 -3.38 4.52
CA PHE A 463 -2.32 -1.97 4.13
C PHE A 463 -3.20 -1.07 5.00
N CYS A 464 -2.67 0.08 5.41
CA CYS A 464 -3.43 1.08 6.15
C CYS A 464 -4.28 1.94 5.19
N TYR A 465 -5.60 1.80 5.24
CA TYR A 465 -6.51 2.50 4.32
C TYR A 465 -7.04 3.82 4.89
N THR A 466 -6.82 4.88 4.11
CA THR A 466 -7.37 6.23 4.34
C THR A 466 -8.22 6.61 3.13
N PRO A 467 -9.50 6.94 3.27
CA PRO A 467 -10.37 7.11 2.10
C PRO A 467 -10.10 8.41 1.35
N CYS A 468 -10.42 8.40 0.05
CA CYS A 468 -10.36 9.56 -0.82
C CYS A 468 -11.75 9.88 -1.38
N TRP A 469 -12.36 10.98 -0.95
CA TRP A 469 -13.72 11.36 -1.40
C TRP A 469 -13.74 12.24 -2.65
N LEU A 470 -12.65 12.26 -3.42
CA LEU A 470 -12.66 12.89 -4.73
C LEU A 470 -13.52 12.05 -5.68
N GLU A 471 -14.63 12.64 -6.14
CA GLU A 471 -15.71 11.97 -6.87
C GLU A 471 -15.28 11.33 -8.20
N GLU A 472 -14.15 11.76 -8.75
CA GLU A 472 -13.70 11.36 -10.08
C GLU A 472 -12.39 10.58 -10.00
N LEU A 473 -12.38 9.39 -10.59
CA LEU A 473 -11.15 8.70 -10.93
C LEU A 473 -10.61 9.21 -12.28
N PRO A 474 -9.31 9.52 -12.36
CA PRO A 474 -8.68 9.90 -13.63
C PRO A 474 -8.76 8.71 -14.61
N GLY A 475 -9.24 8.96 -15.83
CA GLY A 475 -9.44 7.94 -16.88
C GLY A 475 -10.88 7.79 -17.39
N SER A 476 -11.85 8.52 -16.81
CA SER A 476 -13.22 8.60 -17.31
C SER A 476 -13.49 9.95 -17.96
N SER A 477 -13.08 10.10 -19.22
CA SER A 477 -13.55 11.17 -20.12
C SER A 477 -13.85 10.60 -21.49
#